data_AF-A0A554A3R7-F1
#
_entry.id   AF-A0A554A3R7-F1
#
_cell.length_a   1.000
_cell.length_b   1.000
_cell.length_c   1.000
_cell.angle_alpha   90.00
_cell.angle_beta   90.00
_cell.angle_gamma   90.00
#
_symmetry.space_group_name_H-M   'P 1'
#
loop_
_entity.id
_entity.type
_entity.pdbx_description
1 polymer ?
#
loop_
_entity_poly.entity_id
_entity_poly.type
_entity_poly.pdbx_seq_one_letter_code
_entity_poly.pdbx_strand_id
1 'polypeptide(L)'
;MTILTQLLSQTAELQKHVEQGLPADDDERMEFINQLDAWLVQRGQLIEQLTDHTTDPSEFEIRDELVKRNAVFQENLHQLQNQIRRDLKQIQIKKETGRKYEQPYEGMTDGAFFDKRGV
;
A
#
# COMPACT_ATOMS: atom_id res chain seq x y z
N MET A 1 31.39 8.57 2.24
CA MET A 1 30.14 7.95 2.72
C MET A 1 30.20 6.48 2.36
N THR A 2 29.90 5.59 3.30
CA THR A 2 29.85 4.15 3.06
C THR A 2 28.43 3.72 2.66
N ILE A 3 28.29 2.57 2.00
CA ILE A 3 26.98 2.05 1.57
C ILE A 3 26.04 1.87 2.78
N LEU A 4 26.57 1.45 3.93
CA LEU A 4 25.84 1.33 5.19
C LEU A 4 25.24 2.67 5.66
N THR A 5 26.03 3.75 5.62
CA THR A 5 25.54 5.09 5.98
C THR A 5 24.46 5.59 5.02
N GLN A 6 24.59 5.29 3.72
CA GLN A 6 23.59 5.63 2.71
C GLN A 6 22.29 4.87 2.94
N LEU A 7 22.38 3.56 3.20
CA LEU A 7 21.23 2.71 3.48
C LEU A 7 20.49 3.12 4.76
N LEU A 8 21.23 3.53 5.81
CA LEU A 8 20.64 4.06 7.04
C LEU A 8 19.90 5.38 6.80
N SER A 9 20.54 6.32 6.09
CA SER A 9 19.92 7.59 5.72
C SER A 9 18.63 7.39 4.92
N GLN A 10 18.69 6.54 3.89
CA GLN A 10 17.54 6.25 3.05
C GLN A 10 16.41 5.56 3.84
N THR A 11 16.76 4.64 4.76
CA THR A 11 15.78 3.99 5.64
C THR A 11 15.09 5.02 6.54
N ALA A 12 15.80 6.04 7.03
CA ALA A 12 15.22 7.11 7.84
C ALA A 12 14.27 8.00 7.02
N GLU A 13 14.62 8.35 5.78
CA GLU A 13 13.76 9.12 4.88
C GLU A 13 12.48 8.37 4.51
N LEU A 14 12.62 7.09 4.14
CA LEU A 14 11.50 6.19 3.89
C LEU A 14 10.57 6.08 5.10
N GLN A 15 11.14 5.94 6.29
CA GLN A 15 10.36 5.85 7.52
C GLN A 15 9.57 7.14 7.75
N LYS A 16 10.19 8.31 7.58
CA LYS A 16 9.51 9.61 7.70
C LYS A 16 8.38 9.76 6.67
N HIS A 17 8.54 9.23 5.45
CA HIS A 17 7.49 9.25 4.44
C HIS A 17 6.31 8.36 4.84
N VAL A 18 6.57 7.13 5.27
CA VAL A 18 5.50 6.21 5.69
C VAL A 18 4.77 6.73 6.93
N GLU A 19 5.46 7.40 7.86
CA GLU A 19 4.87 8.00 9.05
C GLU A 19 3.89 9.16 8.74
N GLN A 20 3.97 9.78 7.56
CA GLN A 20 2.97 10.79 7.15
C GLN A 20 1.58 10.17 6.90
N GLY A 21 1.54 8.86 6.63
CA GLY A 21 0.31 8.14 6.31
C GLY A 21 -0.17 8.38 4.87
N LEU A 22 -1.19 7.61 4.46
CA LEU A 22 -1.77 7.74 3.13
C LEU A 22 -2.57 9.04 2.99
N PRO A 23 -2.30 9.86 1.96
CA PRO A 23 -3.11 11.02 1.63
C PRO A 23 -4.58 10.66 1.39
N ALA A 24 -5.46 11.61 1.70
CA ALA A 24 -6.91 11.44 1.49
C ALA A 24 -7.29 11.63 0.02
N ASP A 25 -6.59 12.52 -0.69
CA ASP A 25 -6.77 12.76 -2.12
C ASP A 25 -6.21 11.59 -2.95
N ASP A 26 -6.90 11.24 -4.04
CA ASP A 26 -6.58 10.08 -4.86
C ASP A 26 -5.31 10.30 -5.70
N ASP A 27 -5.07 11.51 -6.20
CA ASP A 27 -3.89 11.83 -7.01
C ASP A 27 -2.66 11.90 -6.11
N GLU A 28 -2.76 12.59 -4.96
CA GLU A 28 -1.69 12.64 -3.95
C GLU A 28 -1.35 11.24 -3.41
N ARG A 29 -2.36 10.38 -3.24
CA ARG A 29 -2.17 8.99 -2.83
C ARG A 29 -1.40 8.20 -3.87
N MET A 30 -1.73 8.36 -5.14
CA MET A 30 -1.03 7.70 -6.24
C MET A 30 0.44 8.12 -6.27
N GLU A 31 0.70 9.42 -6.17
CA GLU A 31 2.05 9.97 -6.11
C GLU A 31 2.82 9.44 -4.90
N PHE A 32 2.20 9.44 -3.72
CA PHE A 32 2.78 8.89 -2.49
C PHE A 32 3.23 7.43 -2.65
N ILE A 33 2.37 6.60 -3.25
CA ILE A 33 2.66 5.17 -3.47
C ILE A 33 3.77 4.99 -4.50
N ASN A 34 3.74 5.73 -5.61
CA ASN A 34 4.77 5.65 -6.64
C ASN A 34 6.14 6.08 -6.11
N GLN A 35 6.19 7.14 -5.31
CA GLN A 35 7.42 7.60 -4.66
C GLN A 35 7.96 6.57 -3.67
N LEU A 36 7.06 5.99 -2.86
CA LEU A 36 7.43 4.92 -1.92
C LEU A 36 8.02 3.71 -2.66
N ASP A 37 7.40 3.28 -3.76
CA ASP A 37 7.88 2.14 -4.56
C ASP A 37 9.26 2.41 -5.18
N ALA A 38 9.47 3.59 -5.76
CA ALA A 38 10.76 3.99 -6.31
C ALA A 38 11.87 3.96 -5.25
N TRP A 39 11.61 4.48 -4.05
CA TRP A 39 12.56 4.44 -2.95
C TRP A 39 12.82 3.03 -2.42
N LEU A 40 11.81 2.16 -2.37
CA LEU A 40 11.98 0.75 -1.99
C LEU A 40 12.87 0.00 -3.00
N VAL A 41 12.72 0.25 -4.30
CA VAL A 41 13.58 -0.31 -5.35
C VAL A 41 15.03 0.14 -5.16
N GLN A 42 15.26 1.45 -4.99
CA GLN A 42 16.59 2.00 -4.74
C GLN A 42 17.23 1.38 -3.49
N ARG A 43 16.44 1.21 -2.42
CA ARG A 43 16.90 0.57 -1.18
C ARG A 43 17.30 -0.89 -1.41
N GLY A 44 16.53 -1.62 -2.21
CA GLY A 44 16.86 -3.00 -2.59
C GLY A 44 18.23 -3.11 -3.27
N GLN A 45 18.52 -2.19 -4.20
CA GLN A 45 19.81 -2.14 -4.88
C GLN A 45 20.98 -1.88 -3.91
N LEU A 46 20.80 -1.00 -2.91
CA LEU A 46 21.83 -0.77 -1.88
C LEU A 46 22.06 -2.01 -1.00
N ILE A 47 21.01 -2.78 -0.70
CA ILE A 47 21.12 -4.02 0.09
C ILE A 47 21.88 -5.09 -0.71
N GLU A 48 21.60 -5.23 -2.00
CA GLU A 48 22.33 -6.14 -2.89
C GLU A 48 23.82 -5.78 -2.92
N GLN A 49 24.14 -4.50 -3.15
CA GLN A 49 25.53 -4.01 -3.11
C GLN A 49 26.20 -4.27 -1.76
N LEU A 50 25.49 -4.11 -0.64
CA LEU A 50 26.04 -4.39 0.69
C LEU A 50 26.40 -5.87 0.87
N THR A 51 25.65 -6.77 0.25
CA THR A 51 25.87 -8.22 0.35
C THR A 51 27.14 -8.66 -0.38
N ASP A 52 27.51 -7.94 -1.44
CA ASP A 52 28.70 -8.20 -2.25
C ASP A 52 29.99 -7.62 -1.64
N HIS A 53 29.89 -6.76 -0.63
CA HIS A 53 31.03 -6.08 -0.01
C HIS A 53 31.31 -6.57 1.42
N THR A 54 32.59 -6.73 1.77
CA THR A 54 33.02 -6.97 3.15
C THR A 54 32.77 -5.73 4.00
N THR A 55 31.78 -5.80 4.89
CA THR A 55 31.51 -4.73 5.87
C THR A 55 32.64 -4.59 6.89
N ASP A 56 33.02 -3.35 7.18
CA ASP A 56 34.06 -2.99 8.15
C ASP A 56 33.56 -3.23 9.59
N PRO A 57 34.35 -3.88 10.48
CA PRO A 57 33.99 -4.06 11.88
C PRO A 57 33.68 -2.76 12.64
N SER A 58 34.24 -1.62 12.22
CA SER A 58 33.99 -0.30 12.82
C SER A 58 32.57 0.23 12.59
N GLU A 59 31.81 -0.37 11.66
CA GLU A 59 30.43 0.03 11.35
C GLU A 59 29.38 -0.73 12.17
N PHE A 60 29.79 -1.43 13.24
CA PHE A 60 28.89 -2.24 14.07
C PHE A 60 27.66 -1.45 14.57
N GLU A 61 27.87 -0.23 15.09
CA GLU A 61 26.78 0.61 15.61
C GLU A 61 25.76 0.97 14.53
N ILE A 62 26.24 1.29 13.32
CA ILE A 62 25.39 1.62 12.17
C ILE A 62 24.56 0.41 11.76
N ARG A 63 25.15 -0.79 11.79
CA ARG A 63 24.44 -2.04 11.49
C ARG A 63 23.35 -2.33 12.51
N ASP A 64 23.66 -2.19 13.80
CA ASP A 64 22.69 -2.39 14.88
C ASP A 64 21.51 -1.40 14.78
N GLU A 65 21.81 -0.12 14.54
CA GLU A 65 20.76 0.89 14.33
C GLU A 65 19.91 0.57 13.09
N LEU A 66 20.54 0.17 11.98
CA LEU A 66 19.84 -0.17 10.75
C LEU A 66 18.87 -1.35 10.95
N VAL A 67 19.28 -2.39 11.67
CA VAL A 67 18.42 -3.55 11.98
C VAL A 67 17.21 -3.11 12.81
N LYS A 68 17.43 -2.30 13.85
CA LYS A 68 16.34 -1.78 14.70
C LYS A 68 15.35 -0.94 13.90
N ARG A 69 15.85 -0.01 13.08
CA ARG A 69 15.01 0.83 12.22
C ARG A 69 14.27 0.01 11.17
N ASN A 70 14.91 -1.00 10.58
CA ASN A 70 14.26 -1.87 9.62
C ASN A 70 13.07 -2.62 10.22
N ALA A 71 13.17 -3.10 11.47
CA ALA A 71 12.06 -3.76 12.14
C ALA A 71 10.84 -2.83 12.31
N VAL A 72 11.07 -1.59 12.77
CA VAL A 72 10.01 -0.59 12.90
C VAL A 72 9.43 -0.21 11.54
N PHE A 73 10.29 0.00 10.55
CA PHE A 73 9.87 0.35 9.19
C PHE A 73 9.03 -0.75 8.54
N GLN A 74 9.38 -2.02 8.72
CA GLN A 74 8.59 -3.15 8.23
C GLN A 74 7.18 -3.17 8.84
N GLU A 75 7.05 -2.96 10.14
CA GLU A 75 5.75 -2.88 10.81
C GLU A 75 4.90 -1.75 10.22
N ASN A 76 5.48 -0.57 10.02
CA ASN A 76 4.78 0.57 9.41
C ASN A 76 4.30 0.26 7.98
N LEU A 77 5.14 -0.40 7.17
CA LEU A 77 4.74 -0.85 5.82
C LEU A 77 3.61 -1.87 5.86
N HIS A 78 3.61 -2.80 6.82
CA HIS A 78 2.52 -3.76 6.99
C HIS A 78 1.20 -3.06 7.33
N GLN A 79 1.24 -2.05 8.21
CA GLN A 79 0.07 -1.25 8.56
C GLN A 79 -0.47 -0.49 7.35
N LEU A 80 0.42 0.14 6.57
CA LEU A 80 0.09 0.83 5.32
C LEU A 80 -0.57 -0.12 4.31
N GLN A 81 0.04 -1.29 4.08
CA GLN A 81 -0.51 -2.32 3.19
C GLN A 81 -1.90 -2.77 3.65
N ASN A 82 -2.11 -2.95 4.95
CA ASN A 82 -3.40 -3.33 5.51
C ASN A 82 -4.45 -2.22 5.37
N GLN A 83 -4.05 -0.94 5.43
CA GLN A 83 -4.93 0.17 5.11
C GLN A 83 -5.37 0.13 3.63
N ILE A 84 -4.42 0.01 2.69
CA ILE A 84 -4.72 -0.09 1.25
C ILE A 84 -5.68 -1.26 0.96
N ARG A 85 -5.44 -2.43 1.56
CA ARG A 85 -6.33 -3.60 1.42
C ARG A 85 -7.74 -3.34 1.93
N ARG A 86 -7.89 -2.62 3.04
CA ARG A 86 -9.22 -2.23 3.57
C ARG A 86 -9.93 -1.27 2.63
N ASP A 87 -9.23 -0.28 2.10
CA ASP A 87 -9.77 0.69 1.15
C ASP A 87 -10.29 0.00 -0.11
N LEU A 88 -9.50 -0.92 -0.68
CA LEU A 88 -9.92 -1.73 -1.83
C LEU A 88 -11.18 -2.56 -1.57
N LYS A 89 -11.29 -3.19 -0.40
CA LYS A 89 -12.51 -3.92 -0.01
C LYS A 89 -13.73 -3.00 0.09
N GLN A 90 -13.56 -1.81 0.65
CA GLN A 90 -14.65 -0.83 0.74
C GLN A 90 -15.12 -0.37 -0.65
N ILE A 91 -14.19 -0.15 -1.59
CA ILE A 91 -14.52 0.19 -2.98
C ILE A 91 -15.31 -0.94 -3.64
N GLN A 92 -14.92 -2.21 -3.44
CA GLN A 92 -15.64 -3.36 -3.97
C GLN A 92 -17.07 -3.44 -3.41
N ILE A 93 -17.24 -3.32 -2.09
CA ILE A 93 -18.55 -3.33 -1.44
C ILE A 93 -19.44 -2.21 -1.98
N LYS A 94 -18.92 -0.98 -2.10
CA LYS A 94 -19.67 0.16 -2.65
C LYS A 94 -20.12 -0.08 -4.10
N LYS A 95 -19.30 -0.74 -4.92
CA LYS A 95 -19.67 -1.11 -6.29
C LYS A 95 -20.78 -2.16 -6.32
N GLU A 96 -20.71 -3.17 -5.45
CA GLU A 96 -21.74 -4.22 -5.35
C GLU A 96 -23.07 -3.67 -4.85
N THR A 97 -23.06 -2.80 -3.83
CA THR A 97 -24.28 -2.17 -3.32
C THR A 97 -24.86 -1.17 -4.32
N GLY A 98 -24.03 -0.37 -5.00
CA GLY A 98 -24.47 0.54 -6.06
C GLY A 98 -25.17 -0.20 -7.22
N ARG A 99 -24.61 -1.32 -7.69
CA ARG A 99 -25.24 -2.15 -8.73
C ARG A 99 -26.60 -2.72 -8.30
N LYS A 100 -26.75 -3.13 -7.03
CA LYS A 100 -28.04 -3.59 -6.49
C LYS A 100 -29.11 -2.48 -6.46
N TYR A 101 -28.71 -1.21 -6.36
CA TYR A 101 -29.63 -0.07 -6.40
C TYR A 101 -29.93 0.41 -7.82
N GLU A 102 -29.00 0.28 -8.77
CA GLU A 102 -29.21 0.66 -10.18
C GLU A 102 -29.98 -0.39 -10.98
N GLN A 103 -30.01 -1.66 -10.54
CA GLN A 103 -30.80 -2.74 -11.16
C GLN A 103 -31.86 -3.33 -10.21
N PRO A 104 -32.86 -2.57 -9.70
CA PRO A 104 -33.89 -3.13 -8.81
C PRO A 104 -34.83 -4.14 -9.50
N TYR A 105 -34.82 -4.22 -10.83
CA TYR A 105 -35.82 -4.93 -11.64
C TYR A 105 -35.26 -5.99 -12.59
N GLU A 106 -33.97 -6.34 -12.53
CA GLU A 106 -33.41 -7.41 -13.38
C GLU A 106 -33.86 -8.83 -12.96
N GLY A 107 -34.71 -8.95 -11.94
CA GLY A 107 -35.30 -10.20 -11.47
C GLY A 107 -36.82 -10.30 -11.54
N MET A 108 -37.52 -9.49 -12.35
CA MET A 108 -38.98 -9.62 -12.52
C MET A 108 -39.42 -9.74 -13.98
N THR A 109 -39.07 -10.86 -14.61
CA THR A 109 -39.95 -11.46 -15.63
C THR A 109 -41.13 -12.10 -14.94
N ASP A 110 -42.15 -11.29 -14.59
CA ASP A 110 -43.54 -11.73 -14.79
C ASP A 110 -44.46 -10.52 -14.87
N GLY A 111 -44.43 -9.87 -16.04
CA GLY A 111 -45.51 -9.01 -16.49
C GLY A 111 -46.74 -9.85 -16.82
N ALA A 112 -47.32 -10.53 -15.82
CA ALA A 112 -48.62 -11.16 -15.95
C ALA A 112 -49.70 -10.10 -15.78
N PHE A 113 -49.99 -9.38 -16.88
CA PHE A 113 -51.22 -8.62 -17.00
C PHE A 113 -52.39 -9.61 -16.95
N PHE A 114 -53.09 -9.67 -15.83
CA PHE A 114 -54.41 -10.31 -15.77
C PHE A 114 -55.40 -9.42 -16.53
N ASP A 115 -55.48 -9.59 -17.86
CA ASP A 115 -56.68 -9.20 -18.59
C ASP A 115 -57.77 -10.23 -18.27
N LYS A 116 -58.63 -9.91 -17.29
CA LYS A 116 -59.93 -10.57 -17.17
C LYS A 116 -60.97 -9.72 -17.87
N ARG A 117 -60.99 -9.79 -19.19
CA ARG A 117 -62.15 -9.46 -20.04
C ARG A 117 -62.71 -10.75 -20.65
N GLY A 118 -64.02 -10.94 -20.46
CA GLY A 118 -64.85 -12.01 -21.03
C GLY A 118 -65.13 -13.12 -20.02
N VAL A 119 -66.36 -13.49 -19.66
CA VAL A 119 -67.71 -13.25 -20.19
C VAL A 119 -68.67 -13.16 -19.01
#